data_AF-A0AAD7EKR3-F1
#
_entry.id   AF-A0AAD7EKR3-F1
#
_cell.length_a   1.000
_cell.length_b   1.000
_cell.length_c   1.000
_cell.angle_alpha   90.00
_cell.angle_beta   90.00
_cell.angle_gamma   90.00
#
_symmetry.space_group_name_H-M   'P 1'
#
loop_
_entity.id
_entity.type
_entity.pdbx_description
1 polymer ?
#
loop_
_entity_poly.entity_id
_entity_poly.type
_entity_poly.pdbx_seq_one_letter_code
_entity_poly.pdbx_strand_id
1 'polypeptide(L)'
;MSVHQVFGWTTFVVPHNSSGGDDMPTLTAAFVSSNGTTRNLAVNSTIIFKKGITYNFFSAIRLPVLQNLGIRIEGNMSYLEDIPALQAVAAAKGYPGAMMTFAGGTNVTLRGTTDCEWGWINGHGQAVHCLFLAFCTIQSSIPHQVVGCNGINPSPSRDMVSQYFHNITGGTIRDMKIYKPIGWNYETTGSSNVHVFGNTILAKSDTDSFPFNTQVIFLLIPLAITHFGAQGTNQLFENNYVVNRDNCITITNGAVNITFRDAYCKGSHGLSTTIAGNKTFAMGENFLFENKSGLYGTRFKSFTGGPGLTRNVTYRNIQFVDTIFPIYVTQNHFLFKNFSGTIRDIGPNEGSCISDPCWFFVANVTGREVVILDLYPGTATNVRMKNIVDVMCSTVDVTNDIGFICQDGAFICTKAGI
;
A
#
# COMPACT_ATOMS: atom_id res chain seq x y z
N MET A 1 53.28 8.31 -3.42
CA MET A 1 52.14 8.62 -4.28
C MET A 1 50.96 7.79 -3.83
N SER A 2 49.96 8.40 -3.18
CA SER A 2 48.71 7.71 -2.83
C SER A 2 47.87 7.63 -4.10
N VAL A 3 47.72 6.43 -4.65
CA VAL A 3 46.84 6.20 -5.81
C VAL A 3 45.41 6.26 -5.28
N HIS A 4 44.73 7.39 -5.49
CA HIS A 4 43.29 7.46 -5.34
C HIS A 4 42.67 6.59 -6.43
N GLN A 5 42.21 5.39 -6.07
CA GLN A 5 41.34 4.59 -6.91
C GLN A 5 40.03 5.37 -7.10
N VAL A 6 39.88 5.99 -8.26
CA VAL A 6 38.58 6.50 -8.73
C VAL A 6 37.73 5.28 -9.04
N PHE A 7 36.79 4.91 -8.15
CA PHE A 7 35.83 3.86 -8.44
C PHE A 7 34.96 4.30 -9.62
N GLY A 8 35.17 3.70 -10.80
CA GLY A 8 34.42 4.01 -12.02
C GLY A 8 32.96 3.58 -11.90
N TRP A 9 32.05 4.46 -12.29
CA TRP A 9 30.62 4.17 -12.34
C TRP A 9 30.29 3.22 -13.49
N THR A 10 29.57 2.14 -13.21
CA THR A 10 29.25 1.11 -14.21
C THR A 10 27.81 1.26 -14.71
N THR A 11 27.59 1.26 -16.03
CA THR A 11 26.24 1.11 -16.59
C THR A 11 26.05 -0.29 -17.15
N PHE A 12 24.92 -0.91 -16.82
CA PHE A 12 24.48 -2.22 -17.30
C PHE A 12 23.09 -2.08 -17.91
N VAL A 13 22.96 -2.36 -19.20
CA VAL A 13 21.65 -2.42 -19.87
C VAL A 13 21.17 -3.86 -19.80
N VAL A 14 19.97 -4.08 -19.27
CA VAL A 14 19.39 -5.42 -19.15
C VAL A 14 19.17 -5.99 -20.55
N PRO A 15 19.73 -7.17 -20.87
CA PRO A 15 19.47 -7.83 -22.13
C PRO A 15 18.01 -8.26 -22.25
N HIS A 16 17.47 -8.19 -23.46
CA HIS A 16 16.13 -8.68 -23.77
C HIS A 16 16.19 -9.97 -24.57
N ASN A 17 15.41 -10.94 -24.16
CA ASN A 17 15.22 -12.23 -24.79
C ASN A 17 14.22 -12.09 -25.93
N SER A 18 14.74 -11.83 -27.13
CA SER A 18 13.93 -11.66 -28.34
C SER A 18 13.11 -12.88 -28.74
N SER A 19 13.35 -14.05 -28.12
CA SER A 19 12.56 -15.27 -28.34
C SER A 19 11.31 -15.32 -27.45
N GLY A 20 11.04 -14.29 -26.66
CA GLY A 20 9.87 -14.21 -25.78
C GLY A 20 10.03 -14.92 -24.43
N GLY A 21 11.24 -15.36 -24.09
CA GLY A 21 11.54 -15.94 -22.78
C GLY A 21 11.69 -14.88 -21.68
N ASP A 22 11.88 -15.34 -20.44
CA ASP A 22 12.11 -14.49 -19.27
C ASP A 22 13.45 -13.74 -19.35
N ASP A 23 13.43 -12.44 -19.03
CA ASP A 23 14.59 -11.55 -19.09
C ASP A 23 15.36 -11.48 -17.75
N MET A 24 14.71 -11.88 -16.66
CA MET A 24 15.25 -11.74 -15.31
C MET A 24 16.44 -12.63 -14.95
N PRO A 25 16.59 -13.86 -15.48
CA PRO A 25 17.74 -14.71 -15.17
C PRO A 25 19.07 -14.06 -15.60
N THR A 26 19.09 -13.34 -16.71
CA THR A 26 20.30 -12.66 -17.20
C THR A 26 20.72 -11.51 -16.28
N LEU A 27 19.76 -10.74 -15.76
CA LEU A 27 20.04 -9.71 -14.76
C LEU A 27 20.57 -10.34 -13.46
N THR A 28 19.95 -11.42 -13.00
CA THR A 28 20.36 -12.11 -11.77
C THR A 28 21.77 -12.66 -11.88
N ALA A 29 22.11 -13.31 -13.01
CA ALA A 29 23.44 -13.82 -13.28
C ALA A 29 24.52 -12.72 -13.31
N ALA A 30 24.16 -11.51 -13.76
CA ALA A 30 25.08 -10.37 -13.80
C ALA A 30 25.52 -9.89 -12.41
N PHE A 31 24.80 -10.24 -11.33
CA PHE A 31 25.22 -9.98 -9.95
C PHE A 31 26.08 -11.10 -9.34
N VAL A 32 26.12 -12.30 -9.92
CA VAL A 32 26.78 -13.50 -9.35
C VAL A 32 28.14 -13.79 -10.01
N SER A 33 28.43 -13.20 -11.17
CA SER A 33 29.66 -13.46 -11.94
C SER A 33 30.95 -13.15 -11.15
N SER A 34 31.66 -14.21 -10.72
CA SER A 34 33.02 -14.18 -10.19
C SER A 34 33.87 -15.33 -10.76
N ASN A 35 34.36 -15.17 -12.00
CA ASN A 35 35.48 -15.94 -12.55
C ASN A 35 36.68 -15.00 -12.82
N GLY A 36 37.15 -14.33 -11.76
CA GLY A 36 38.39 -13.54 -11.76
C GLY A 36 38.40 -12.30 -12.67
N THR A 37 37.34 -12.06 -13.44
CA THR A 37 37.19 -10.88 -14.29
C THR A 37 35.77 -10.30 -14.20
N THR A 38 35.75 -9.00 -13.86
CA THR A 38 34.81 -7.95 -14.31
C THR A 38 33.41 -7.78 -13.70
N ARG A 39 33.27 -6.62 -13.01
CA ARG A 39 32.08 -5.82 -12.64
C ARG A 39 31.21 -6.32 -11.47
N ASN A 40 31.51 -5.76 -10.29
CA ASN A 40 30.57 -5.74 -9.17
C ASN A 40 29.42 -4.77 -9.48
N LEU A 41 28.33 -5.28 -10.05
CA LEU A 41 27.13 -4.48 -10.33
C LEU A 41 26.39 -4.03 -9.07
N ALA A 42 26.70 -4.56 -7.89
CA ALA A 42 26.05 -4.17 -6.65
C ALA A 42 26.52 -2.81 -6.12
N VAL A 43 27.63 -2.26 -6.65
CA VAL A 43 28.23 -1.01 -6.16
C VAL A 43 28.45 -0.03 -7.31
N ASN A 44 28.19 1.26 -7.09
CA ASN A 44 28.47 2.37 -8.03
C ASN A 44 27.99 2.06 -9.46
N SER A 45 26.74 1.65 -9.60
CA SER A 45 26.21 1.10 -10.84
C SER A 45 24.85 1.70 -11.22
N THR A 46 24.56 1.70 -12.53
CA THR A 46 23.23 1.96 -13.07
C THR A 46 22.77 0.78 -13.90
N ILE A 47 21.64 0.20 -13.53
CA ILE A 47 20.95 -0.85 -14.28
C ILE A 47 19.83 -0.20 -15.08
N ILE A 48 19.75 -0.48 -16.38
CA ILE A 48 18.81 0.17 -17.29
C ILE A 48 17.97 -0.89 -18.01
N PHE A 49 16.66 -0.85 -17.80
CA PHE A 49 15.68 -1.43 -18.71
C PHE A 49 15.38 -0.37 -19.76
N LYS A 50 15.84 -0.57 -20.99
CA LYS A 50 15.91 0.49 -22.00
C LYS A 50 14.54 0.79 -22.63
N LYS A 51 14.27 2.08 -22.89
CA LYS A 51 13.13 2.53 -23.70
C LYS A 51 13.09 1.81 -25.06
N GLY A 52 11.89 1.51 -25.55
CA GLY A 52 11.70 0.79 -26.82
C GLY A 52 11.58 -0.73 -26.66
N ILE A 53 11.71 -1.25 -25.44
CA ILE A 53 11.65 -2.68 -25.14
C ILE A 53 10.56 -2.94 -24.10
N THR A 54 9.79 -4.01 -24.28
CA THR A 54 8.95 -4.59 -23.25
C THR A 54 9.65 -5.83 -22.71
N TYR A 55 10.14 -5.76 -21.47
CA TYR A 55 10.84 -6.85 -20.83
C TYR A 55 9.88 -7.87 -20.22
N ASN A 56 10.16 -9.15 -20.41
CA ASN A 56 9.43 -10.25 -19.80
C ASN A 56 9.97 -10.46 -18.39
N PHE A 57 9.17 -10.08 -17.39
CA PHE A 57 9.53 -10.22 -15.97
C PHE A 57 8.73 -11.40 -15.40
N PHE A 58 9.14 -12.62 -15.75
CA PHE A 58 8.36 -13.82 -15.45
C PHE A 58 8.81 -14.55 -14.19
N SER A 59 10.07 -14.40 -13.76
CA SER A 59 10.57 -14.93 -12.49
C SER A 59 10.80 -13.84 -11.46
N ALA A 60 10.60 -14.17 -10.20
CA ALA A 60 10.95 -13.31 -9.08
C ALA A 60 12.48 -13.23 -8.90
N ILE A 61 12.99 -12.03 -8.67
CA ILE A 61 14.42 -11.78 -8.44
C ILE A 61 14.69 -11.25 -7.04
N ARG A 62 15.84 -11.65 -6.50
CA ARG A 62 16.41 -11.10 -5.27
C ARG A 62 17.73 -10.43 -5.58
N LEU A 63 17.75 -9.10 -5.49
CA LEU A 63 18.96 -8.29 -5.61
C LEU A 63 19.81 -8.43 -4.35
N PRO A 64 21.16 -8.44 -4.46
CA PRO A 64 22.05 -8.49 -3.29
C PRO A 64 21.99 -7.18 -2.49
N VAL A 65 22.86 -7.03 -1.49
CA VAL A 65 23.02 -5.74 -0.80
C VAL A 65 23.66 -4.74 -1.77
N LEU A 66 23.02 -3.59 -1.99
CA LEU A 66 23.42 -2.62 -3.00
C LEU A 66 24.03 -1.36 -2.37
N GLN A 67 24.97 -0.70 -3.06
CA GLN A 67 25.57 0.55 -2.60
C GLN A 67 25.73 1.55 -3.76
N ASN A 68 25.22 2.77 -3.62
CA ASN A 68 25.29 3.80 -4.65
C ASN A 68 24.81 3.27 -6.01
N LEU A 69 23.58 2.76 -6.04
CA LEU A 69 23.04 2.06 -7.21
C LEU A 69 21.75 2.71 -7.71
N GLY A 70 21.65 2.90 -9.03
CA GLY A 70 20.41 3.29 -9.70
C GLY A 70 19.82 2.17 -10.55
N ILE A 71 18.54 1.86 -10.41
CA ILE A 71 17.78 1.02 -11.33
C ILE A 71 16.83 1.95 -12.09
N ARG A 72 16.92 1.95 -13.42
CA ARG A 72 16.14 2.78 -14.33
C ARG A 72 15.22 1.91 -15.18
N ILE A 73 13.92 2.09 -15.02
CA ILE A 73 12.88 1.43 -15.81
C ILE A 73 12.41 2.42 -16.87
N GLU A 74 13.08 2.41 -18.02
CA GLU A 74 12.75 3.26 -19.17
C GLU A 74 11.98 2.50 -20.24
N GLY A 75 12.12 1.17 -20.30
CA GLY A 75 11.28 0.26 -21.09
C GLY A 75 10.06 -0.20 -20.29
N ASN A 76 9.13 -0.86 -20.96
CA ASN A 76 8.01 -1.51 -20.28
C ASN A 76 8.45 -2.85 -19.68
N MET A 77 7.67 -3.36 -18.74
CA MET A 77 7.81 -4.70 -18.17
C MET A 77 6.44 -5.38 -18.18
N SER A 78 6.42 -6.68 -18.44
CA SER A 78 5.23 -7.51 -18.36
C SER A 78 5.44 -8.65 -17.37
N TYR A 79 4.55 -8.79 -16.41
CA TYR A 79 4.42 -10.03 -15.64
C TYR A 79 3.74 -11.11 -16.49
N LEU A 80 3.65 -12.32 -15.92
CA LEU A 80 2.92 -13.43 -16.53
C LEU A 80 1.42 -13.14 -16.57
N GLU A 81 0.80 -13.35 -17.72
CA GLU A 81 -0.66 -13.31 -17.89
C GLU A 81 -1.33 -14.60 -17.40
N ASP A 82 -0.64 -15.74 -17.52
CA ASP A 82 -1.14 -17.05 -17.12
C ASP A 82 -1.16 -17.18 -15.60
N ILE A 83 -2.37 -17.27 -15.03
CA ILE A 83 -2.57 -17.34 -13.57
C ILE A 83 -1.90 -18.58 -12.96
N PRO A 84 -2.03 -19.81 -13.50
CA PRO A 84 -1.33 -20.97 -12.96
C PRO A 84 0.20 -20.81 -12.95
N ALA A 85 0.81 -20.26 -14.01
CA ALA A 85 2.24 -19.98 -14.04
C ALA A 85 2.64 -18.93 -13.00
N LEU A 86 1.84 -17.88 -12.85
CA LEU A 86 2.03 -16.86 -11.80
C LEU A 86 1.92 -17.46 -10.39
N GLN A 87 0.98 -18.39 -10.17
CA GLN A 87 0.86 -19.15 -8.93
C GLN A 87 2.07 -20.02 -8.64
N ALA A 88 2.64 -20.65 -9.67
CA ALA A 88 3.85 -21.43 -9.53
C ALA A 88 5.05 -20.56 -9.10
N VAL A 89 5.14 -19.32 -9.56
CA VAL A 89 6.16 -18.35 -9.12
C VAL A 89 6.00 -18.04 -7.63
N ALA A 90 4.79 -17.68 -7.19
CA ALA A 90 4.52 -17.34 -5.79
C ALA A 90 4.67 -18.56 -4.84
N ALA A 91 4.41 -19.78 -5.33
CA ALA A 91 4.56 -21.02 -4.59
C ALA A 91 5.99 -21.59 -4.61
N ALA A 92 6.90 -21.00 -5.39
CA ALA A 92 8.26 -21.49 -5.52
C ALA A 92 8.99 -21.45 -4.17
N LYS A 93 9.74 -22.52 -3.87
CA LYS A 93 10.56 -22.59 -2.65
C LYS A 93 11.58 -21.45 -2.67
N GLY A 94 11.57 -20.62 -1.63
CA GLY A 94 12.46 -19.46 -1.52
C GLY A 94 11.94 -18.19 -2.21
N TYR A 95 10.68 -18.18 -2.67
CA TYR A 95 10.00 -16.97 -3.11
C TYR A 95 10.06 -15.90 -2.00
N PRO A 96 10.60 -14.70 -2.29
CA PRO A 96 10.89 -13.72 -1.25
C PRO A 96 9.66 -12.87 -0.84
N GLY A 97 8.47 -13.17 -1.36
CA GLY A 97 7.27 -12.35 -1.18
C GLY A 97 7.17 -11.17 -2.17
N ALA A 98 8.06 -11.08 -3.17
CA ALA A 98 7.98 -10.04 -4.19
C ALA A 98 8.54 -10.46 -5.56
N MET A 99 8.10 -9.79 -6.64
CA MET A 99 8.71 -9.95 -7.96
C MET A 99 10.13 -9.38 -8.00
N MET A 100 10.36 -8.20 -7.39
CA MET A 100 11.71 -7.67 -7.17
C MET A 100 11.94 -7.44 -5.68
N THR A 101 12.86 -8.18 -5.08
CA THR A 101 13.26 -8.00 -3.68
C THR A 101 14.65 -7.42 -3.57
N PHE A 102 14.81 -6.40 -2.73
CA PHE A 102 16.11 -5.85 -2.35
C PHE A 102 16.54 -6.53 -1.04
N ALA A 103 17.76 -7.09 -0.98
CA ALA A 103 18.26 -7.67 0.27
C ALA A 103 18.68 -6.61 1.30
N GLY A 104 18.89 -5.37 0.85
CA GLY A 104 19.33 -4.22 1.65
C GLY A 104 20.22 -3.29 0.83
N GLY A 105 20.65 -2.19 1.42
CA GLY A 105 21.61 -1.32 0.76
C GLY A 105 21.65 0.13 1.24
N THR A 106 22.55 0.91 0.66
CA THR A 106 22.72 2.33 0.96
C THR A 106 22.77 3.14 -0.33
N ASN A 107 22.08 4.28 -0.38
CA ASN A 107 22.04 5.15 -1.55
C ASN A 107 21.55 4.41 -2.81
N VAL A 108 20.35 3.82 -2.71
CA VAL A 108 19.72 3.05 -3.79
C VAL A 108 18.55 3.84 -4.38
N THR A 109 18.53 3.99 -5.70
CA THR A 109 17.45 4.65 -6.43
C THR A 109 16.75 3.65 -7.33
N LEU A 110 15.44 3.45 -7.15
CA LEU A 110 14.55 2.82 -8.12
C LEU A 110 13.79 3.93 -8.84
N ARG A 111 13.96 4.05 -10.16
CA ARG A 111 13.41 5.15 -10.94
C ARG A 111 12.75 4.65 -12.22
N GLY A 112 11.55 5.13 -12.51
CA GLY A 112 10.92 4.97 -13.82
C GLY A 112 11.23 6.13 -14.77
N THR A 113 10.25 6.51 -15.56
CA THR A 113 10.35 7.62 -16.53
C THR A 113 9.05 8.41 -16.58
N THR A 114 9.16 9.71 -16.86
CA THR A 114 8.02 10.62 -17.05
C THR A 114 7.44 10.54 -18.46
N ASP A 115 8.06 9.76 -19.35
CA ASP A 115 7.52 9.46 -20.67
C ASP A 115 6.14 8.77 -20.53
N CYS A 116 5.12 9.19 -21.28
CA CYS A 116 3.77 8.66 -21.13
C CYS A 116 3.61 7.22 -21.65
N GLU A 117 4.38 6.84 -22.69
CA GLU A 117 4.25 5.55 -23.38
C GLU A 117 5.10 4.44 -22.73
N TRP A 118 6.16 4.82 -22.02
CA TRP A 118 7.22 3.88 -21.61
C TRP A 118 7.45 3.84 -20.10
N GLY A 119 8.05 2.77 -19.58
CA GLY A 119 8.31 2.63 -18.13
C GLY A 119 7.15 2.02 -17.36
N TRP A 120 6.17 1.43 -18.04
CA TRP A 120 5.03 0.76 -17.42
C TRP A 120 5.40 -0.67 -17.01
N ILE A 121 5.09 -1.03 -15.77
CA ILE A 121 5.02 -2.43 -15.32
C ILE A 121 3.57 -2.87 -15.43
N ASN A 122 3.26 -3.76 -16.36
CA ASN A 122 1.93 -4.35 -16.51
C ASN A 122 1.84 -5.64 -15.69
N GLY A 123 1.00 -5.64 -14.67
CA GLY A 123 0.78 -6.79 -13.80
C GLY A 123 -0.26 -7.78 -14.32
N HIS A 124 -1.08 -7.41 -15.31
CA HIS A 124 -2.17 -8.24 -15.84
C HIS A 124 -3.21 -8.71 -14.81
N GLY A 125 -3.41 -7.92 -13.76
CA GLY A 125 -4.29 -8.28 -12.63
C GLY A 125 -5.76 -8.51 -12.98
N GLN A 126 -6.24 -8.11 -14.18
CA GLN A 126 -7.63 -8.30 -14.57
C GLN A 126 -8.09 -9.76 -14.45
N ALA A 127 -7.29 -10.71 -14.94
CA ALA A 127 -7.65 -12.12 -14.93
C ALA A 127 -7.71 -12.66 -13.48
N VAL A 128 -6.76 -12.28 -12.63
CA VAL A 128 -6.72 -12.63 -11.21
C VAL A 128 -7.94 -12.06 -10.46
N HIS A 129 -8.31 -10.81 -10.76
CA HIS A 129 -9.47 -10.16 -10.15
C HIS A 129 -10.80 -10.84 -10.56
N CYS A 130 -10.95 -11.18 -11.84
CA CYS A 130 -12.14 -11.87 -12.35
C CYS A 130 -12.28 -13.29 -11.79
N LEU A 131 -11.18 -14.06 -11.72
CA LEU A 131 -11.20 -15.43 -11.19
C LEU A 131 -11.64 -15.45 -9.73
N PHE A 132 -11.15 -14.51 -8.93
CA PHE A 132 -11.55 -14.38 -7.53
C PHE A 132 -13.05 -14.13 -7.40
N LEU A 133 -13.59 -13.20 -8.18
CA LEU A 133 -15.03 -12.88 -8.16
C LEU A 133 -15.90 -14.09 -8.54
N ALA A 134 -15.51 -14.84 -9.58
CA ALA A 134 -16.25 -16.01 -10.03
C ALA A 134 -16.28 -17.12 -8.97
N PHE A 135 -15.16 -17.39 -8.29
CA PHE A 135 -15.10 -18.35 -7.18
C PHE A 135 -16.05 -17.97 -6.03
N CYS A 136 -16.10 -16.69 -5.68
CA CYS A 136 -16.96 -16.19 -4.60
C CYS A 136 -18.45 -16.30 -4.93
N THR A 137 -18.85 -16.10 -6.20
CA THR A 137 -20.27 -16.18 -6.59
C THR A 137 -20.87 -17.59 -6.50
N ILE A 138 -20.10 -18.64 -6.78
CA ILE A 138 -20.58 -20.03 -6.83
C ILE A 138 -20.92 -20.61 -5.44
N GLN A 139 -20.33 -20.08 -4.37
CA GLN A 139 -20.52 -20.60 -3.01
C GLN A 139 -21.74 -19.99 -2.28
N SER A 140 -22.32 -18.91 -2.81
CA SER A 140 -23.46 -18.21 -2.20
C SER A 140 -24.82 -18.94 -2.33
N SER A 141 -24.88 -20.03 -3.11
CA SER A 141 -26.10 -20.78 -3.38
C SER A 141 -26.31 -22.05 -2.52
N ILE A 142 -25.49 -22.29 -1.49
CA ILE A 142 -25.63 -23.47 -0.60
C ILE A 142 -25.87 -23.03 0.84
N PRO A 143 -27.02 -23.39 1.46
CA PRO A 143 -27.30 -23.03 2.85
C PRO A 143 -26.44 -23.86 3.80
N HIS A 144 -25.65 -23.18 4.63
CA HIS A 144 -25.10 -23.67 5.90
C HIS A 144 -24.36 -25.02 5.86
N GLN A 145 -23.26 -25.09 5.12
CA GLN A 145 -22.14 -25.95 5.52
C GLN A 145 -20.84 -25.34 5.00
N VAL A 146 -20.07 -24.73 5.91
CA VAL A 146 -18.76 -24.15 5.61
C VAL A 146 -17.78 -25.31 5.42
N VAL A 147 -17.81 -25.89 4.23
CA VAL A 147 -16.74 -26.74 3.69
C VAL A 147 -15.84 -25.79 2.90
N GLY A 148 -14.58 -25.67 3.31
CA GLY A 148 -13.62 -24.74 2.71
C GLY A 148 -13.57 -24.87 1.19
N CYS A 149 -13.24 -23.77 0.50
CA CYS A 149 -12.96 -23.77 -0.94
C CYS A 149 -12.11 -25.01 -1.28
N ASN A 150 -12.70 -25.98 -1.98
CA ASN A 150 -12.17 -27.33 -2.12
C ASN A 150 -10.73 -27.32 -2.65
N GLY A 151 -9.74 -27.45 -1.75
CA GLY A 151 -8.38 -27.88 -2.03
C GLY A 151 -7.51 -27.02 -2.96
N ILE A 152 -8.01 -25.95 -3.58
CA ILE A 152 -7.24 -25.04 -4.43
C ILE A 152 -7.26 -23.66 -3.78
N ASN A 153 -6.14 -23.26 -3.20
CA ASN A 153 -5.94 -21.92 -2.68
C ASN A 153 -5.80 -20.96 -3.88
N PRO A 154 -6.80 -20.11 -4.21
CA PRO A 154 -6.79 -19.32 -5.44
C PRO A 154 -5.84 -18.11 -5.37
N SER A 155 -4.89 -18.09 -4.42
CA SER A 155 -4.34 -16.86 -3.85
C SER A 155 -2.84 -16.65 -4.06
N PRO A 156 -2.33 -16.59 -5.31
CA PRO A 156 -0.98 -16.08 -5.56
C PRO A 156 -0.84 -14.61 -5.14
N SER A 157 -1.95 -13.86 -5.11
CA SER A 157 -2.03 -12.42 -4.89
C SER A 157 -1.88 -11.97 -3.43
N ARG A 158 -1.96 -12.90 -2.47
CA ARG A 158 -1.97 -12.56 -1.03
C ARG A 158 -0.66 -11.94 -0.56
N ASP A 159 0.45 -12.45 -1.09
CA ASP A 159 1.80 -12.13 -0.63
C ASP A 159 2.70 -11.67 -1.79
N MET A 160 2.09 -11.29 -2.93
CA MET A 160 2.83 -10.81 -4.10
C MET A 160 3.00 -9.30 -4.03
N VAL A 161 4.17 -8.86 -3.57
CA VAL A 161 4.61 -7.48 -3.72
C VAL A 161 5.27 -7.31 -5.11
N SER A 162 5.01 -6.22 -5.82
CA SER A 162 5.74 -5.89 -7.05
C SER A 162 7.20 -5.60 -6.71
N GLN A 163 7.42 -4.59 -5.86
CA GLN A 163 8.74 -4.08 -5.50
C GLN A 163 8.92 -4.03 -3.97
N TYR A 164 9.72 -4.95 -3.43
CA TYR A 164 10.05 -4.98 -2.01
C TYR A 164 11.38 -4.29 -1.72
N PHE A 165 11.31 -2.99 -1.46
CA PHE A 165 12.43 -2.08 -1.22
C PHE A 165 12.88 -2.15 0.24
N HIS A 166 13.41 -3.32 0.60
CA HIS A 166 13.66 -3.73 1.98
C HIS A 166 15.08 -3.37 2.46
N ASN A 167 15.20 -2.94 3.73
CA ASN A 167 16.46 -2.60 4.41
C ASN A 167 17.36 -1.59 3.65
N ILE A 168 16.77 -0.57 3.03
CA ILE A 168 17.52 0.49 2.35
C ILE A 168 17.73 1.69 3.27
N THR A 169 18.97 2.20 3.35
CA THR A 169 19.31 3.46 4.05
C THR A 169 19.66 4.54 3.03
N GLY A 170 18.91 5.65 3.02
CA GLY A 170 19.10 6.68 2.01
C GLY A 170 18.63 6.15 0.65
N GLY A 171 17.32 6.12 0.44
CA GLY A 171 16.73 5.50 -0.76
C GLY A 171 15.80 6.43 -1.51
N THR A 172 15.57 6.15 -2.79
CA THR A 172 14.55 6.86 -3.58
C THR A 172 13.76 5.90 -4.45
N ILE A 173 12.44 6.05 -4.45
CA ILE A 173 11.53 5.40 -5.42
C ILE A 173 10.79 6.51 -6.15
N ARG A 174 11.01 6.69 -7.46
CA ARG A 174 10.38 7.81 -8.18
C ARG A 174 10.02 7.55 -9.63
N ASP A 175 9.05 8.30 -10.13
CA ASP A 175 8.61 8.27 -11.53
C ASP A 175 8.21 6.86 -12.01
N MET A 176 7.85 5.96 -11.09
CA MET A 176 7.50 4.58 -11.41
C MET A 176 6.05 4.50 -11.87
N LYS A 177 5.75 3.55 -12.76
CA LYS A 177 4.38 3.36 -13.26
C LYS A 177 3.98 1.89 -13.24
N ILE A 178 2.88 1.58 -12.55
CA ILE A 178 2.31 0.22 -12.50
C ILE A 178 0.86 0.24 -13.00
N TYR A 179 0.56 -0.68 -13.90
CA TYR A 179 -0.77 -0.88 -14.47
C TYR A 179 -1.29 -2.27 -14.10
N LYS A 180 -2.54 -2.34 -13.62
CA LYS A 180 -3.22 -3.57 -13.21
C LYS A 180 -2.33 -4.50 -12.36
N PRO A 181 -1.85 -4.02 -11.19
CA PRO A 181 -1.09 -4.88 -10.30
C PRO A 181 -1.91 -6.09 -9.86
N ILE A 182 -1.20 -7.17 -9.55
CA ILE A 182 -1.72 -8.47 -9.08
C ILE A 182 -1.72 -8.59 -7.56
N GLY A 183 -1.08 -7.66 -6.86
CA GLY A 183 -0.91 -7.62 -5.41
C GLY A 183 -0.36 -6.27 -4.94
N TRP A 184 0.33 -6.24 -3.80
CA TRP A 184 0.93 -5.01 -3.26
C TRP A 184 1.99 -4.43 -4.21
N ASN A 185 2.20 -3.10 -4.16
CA ASN A 185 3.09 -2.44 -5.12
C ASN A 185 4.47 -2.17 -4.55
N TYR A 186 4.56 -1.31 -3.54
CA TYR A 186 5.84 -0.90 -2.95
C TYR A 186 5.83 -1.10 -1.44
N GLU A 187 6.76 -1.91 -0.94
CA GLU A 187 6.96 -2.14 0.50
C GLU A 187 8.34 -1.62 0.89
N THR A 188 8.44 -0.82 1.96
CA THR A 188 9.70 -0.19 2.39
C THR A 188 10.28 -0.79 3.68
N THR A 189 9.81 -1.97 4.10
CA THR A 189 10.18 -2.59 5.37
C THR A 189 11.68 -2.55 5.69
N GLY A 190 11.99 -2.11 6.91
CA GLY A 190 13.31 -1.98 7.49
C GLY A 190 14.13 -0.82 6.92
N SER A 191 13.55 -0.03 6.00
CA SER A 191 14.26 1.07 5.36
C SER A 191 14.23 2.36 6.16
N SER A 192 15.27 3.17 6.00
CA SER A 192 15.39 4.48 6.63
C SER A 192 15.81 5.56 5.66
N ASN A 193 15.32 6.79 5.85
CA ASN A 193 15.63 7.94 5.00
C ASN A 193 15.27 7.67 3.53
N VAL A 194 14.02 7.28 3.29
CA VAL A 194 13.52 6.96 1.94
C VAL A 194 12.58 8.04 1.44
N HIS A 195 12.75 8.46 0.19
CA HIS A 195 11.86 9.40 -0.47
C HIS A 195 11.13 8.73 -1.66
N VAL A 196 9.80 8.74 -1.63
CA VAL A 196 8.94 8.08 -2.61
C VAL A 196 8.02 9.10 -3.30
N PHE A 197 8.26 9.41 -4.59
CA PHE A 197 7.51 10.48 -5.24
C PHE A 197 7.30 10.35 -6.75
N GLY A 198 6.27 11.01 -7.28
CA GLY A 198 6.00 11.05 -8.72
C GLY A 198 5.57 9.70 -9.31
N ASN A 199 5.16 8.75 -8.48
CA ASN A 199 4.79 7.41 -8.94
C ASN A 199 3.31 7.38 -9.36
N THR A 200 2.99 6.58 -10.37
CA THR A 200 1.63 6.36 -10.87
C THR A 200 1.24 4.89 -10.73
N ILE A 201 0.10 4.62 -10.11
CA ILE A 201 -0.40 3.24 -9.97
C ILE A 201 -1.88 3.22 -10.36
N LEU A 202 -2.22 2.34 -11.30
CA LEU A 202 -3.55 2.21 -11.88
C LEU A 202 -4.08 0.78 -11.70
N ALA A 203 -4.79 0.54 -10.59
CA ALA A 203 -5.48 -0.70 -10.27
C ALA A 203 -6.98 -0.59 -10.58
N LYS A 204 -7.33 -0.32 -11.85
CA LYS A 204 -8.71 -0.23 -12.34
C LYS A 204 -9.09 -1.50 -13.11
N SER A 205 -10.26 -2.05 -12.81
CA SER A 205 -10.89 -3.14 -13.56
C SER A 205 -11.64 -2.62 -14.79
N ASP A 206 -11.69 -3.40 -15.86
CA ASP A 206 -12.36 -3.02 -17.12
C ASP A 206 -13.89 -3.10 -17.07
N THR A 207 -14.45 -3.94 -16.20
CA THR A 207 -15.86 -4.35 -16.21
C THR A 207 -16.68 -3.76 -15.06
N ASP A 208 -16.17 -2.72 -14.37
CA ASP A 208 -16.66 -2.24 -13.07
C ASP A 208 -16.80 -3.34 -11.99
N SER A 209 -16.43 -4.58 -12.29
CA SER A 209 -16.33 -5.70 -11.36
C SER A 209 -14.99 -5.60 -10.63
N PHE A 210 -15.06 -5.28 -9.34
CA PHE A 210 -13.94 -4.78 -8.57
C PHE A 210 -12.90 -5.86 -8.22
N PRO A 211 -11.63 -5.43 -8.02
CA PRO A 211 -10.71 -6.16 -7.16
C PRO A 211 -11.05 -5.90 -5.69
N PHE A 212 -12.08 -6.53 -5.13
CA PHE A 212 -12.23 -6.63 -3.68
C PHE A 212 -13.18 -7.75 -3.19
N ASN A 213 -12.69 -8.50 -2.18
CA ASN A 213 -13.40 -9.17 -1.07
C ASN A 213 -14.93 -9.40 -1.18
N THR A 214 -15.35 -10.33 -2.03
CA THR A 214 -16.69 -10.91 -1.95
C THR A 214 -16.70 -12.18 -1.09
N GLN A 215 -17.00 -12.00 0.20
CA GLN A 215 -17.70 -12.92 1.10
C GLN A 215 -17.04 -14.18 1.68
N VAL A 216 -17.39 -14.36 2.97
CA VAL A 216 -17.28 -15.51 3.87
C VAL A 216 -15.88 -15.85 4.40
N ILE A 217 -15.78 -15.90 5.73
CA ILE A 217 -14.65 -16.37 6.55
C ILE A 217 -13.62 -15.30 6.91
N PHE A 218 -13.92 -14.62 8.03
CA PHE A 218 -12.92 -14.19 8.99
C PHE A 218 -12.11 -15.42 9.45
N LEU A 219 -10.99 -15.67 8.78
CA LEU A 219 -9.83 -16.40 9.30
C LEU A 219 -8.59 -16.25 8.42
N LEU A 220 -8.70 -15.62 7.24
CA LEU A 220 -7.59 -15.37 6.34
C LEU A 220 -7.90 -14.05 5.62
N ILE A 221 -7.03 -13.04 5.68
CA ILE A 221 -7.14 -11.72 4.97
C ILE A 221 -6.71 -11.83 3.49
N PRO A 222 -7.52 -11.60 2.42
CA PRO A 222 -6.90 -11.39 1.10
C PRO A 222 -7.56 -10.34 0.19
N LEU A 223 -6.75 -9.83 -0.73
CA LEU A 223 -7.08 -8.88 -1.81
C LEU A 223 -7.34 -7.45 -1.36
N ALA A 224 -6.44 -6.94 -0.52
CA ALA A 224 -6.20 -5.53 -0.35
C ALA A 224 -4.96 -5.16 -1.20
N ILE A 225 -5.12 -4.57 -2.38
CA ILE A 225 -3.97 -4.01 -3.14
C ILE A 225 -3.58 -2.68 -2.47
N THR A 226 -2.89 -2.77 -1.35
CA THR A 226 -2.16 -1.65 -0.75
C THR A 226 -1.07 -1.17 -1.72
N HIS A 227 -0.94 0.15 -1.84
CA HIS A 227 -0.05 0.77 -2.82
C HIS A 227 1.34 1.02 -2.25
N PHE A 228 1.38 1.65 -1.10
CA PHE A 228 2.61 1.81 -0.33
C PHE A 228 2.42 1.16 1.03
N GLY A 229 3.23 0.16 1.35
CA GLY A 229 3.40 -0.32 2.71
C GLY A 229 4.65 0.33 3.31
N ALA A 230 4.43 1.17 4.31
CA ALA A 230 5.48 1.93 4.95
C ALA A 230 5.83 1.32 6.31
N GLN A 231 7.08 0.89 6.42
CA GLN A 231 7.67 0.35 7.65
C GLN A 231 9.15 0.73 7.71
N GLY A 232 9.65 1.06 8.89
CA GLY A 232 10.98 1.68 9.07
C GLY A 232 10.90 3.14 9.48
N THR A 233 11.94 3.95 9.22
CA THR A 233 12.09 5.28 9.81
C THR A 233 12.36 6.41 8.82
N ASN A 234 11.88 7.63 9.10
CA ASN A 234 12.18 8.83 8.32
C ASN A 234 11.85 8.65 6.83
N GLN A 235 10.57 8.43 6.50
CA GLN A 235 10.15 8.22 5.12
C GLN A 235 9.20 9.32 4.67
N LEU A 236 9.41 9.83 3.47
CA LEU A 236 8.57 10.84 2.82
C LEU A 236 7.94 10.23 1.57
N PHE A 237 6.62 10.31 1.48
CA PHE A 237 5.84 9.94 0.31
C PHE A 237 5.13 11.20 -0.19
N GLU A 238 5.41 11.65 -1.41
CA GLU A 238 4.76 12.86 -1.94
C GLU A 238 4.47 12.80 -3.44
N ASN A 239 3.47 13.56 -3.92
CA ASN A 239 3.20 13.71 -5.36
C ASN A 239 2.96 12.37 -6.09
N ASN A 240 2.34 11.40 -5.42
CA ASN A 240 2.02 10.09 -6.01
C ASN A 240 0.57 10.08 -6.52
N TYR A 241 0.33 9.42 -7.66
CA TYR A 241 -1.00 9.27 -8.27
C TYR A 241 -1.45 7.81 -8.18
N VAL A 242 -2.49 7.56 -7.40
CA VAL A 242 -2.98 6.23 -7.04
C VAL A 242 -4.47 6.13 -7.38
N VAL A 243 -4.80 5.20 -8.27
CA VAL A 243 -6.18 4.80 -8.54
C VAL A 243 -6.34 3.34 -8.16
N ASN A 244 -7.10 3.08 -7.10
CA ASN A 244 -7.35 1.73 -6.62
C ASN A 244 -8.65 1.69 -5.83
N ARG A 245 -8.87 0.59 -5.10
CA ARG A 245 -9.97 0.44 -4.16
C ARG A 245 -9.57 0.01 -2.75
N ASP A 246 -8.26 -0.10 -2.46
CA ASP A 246 -7.70 -0.34 -1.11
C ASP A 246 -6.89 0.86 -0.59
N ASN A 247 -6.05 0.71 0.44
CA ASN A 247 -5.29 1.80 1.05
C ASN A 247 -4.31 2.42 0.05
N CYS A 248 -4.28 3.76 0.04
CA CYS A 248 -3.31 4.52 -0.74
C CYS A 248 -1.92 4.39 -0.11
N ILE A 249 -1.90 4.34 1.22
CA ILE A 249 -0.75 3.97 2.04
C ILE A 249 -1.24 3.18 3.26
N THR A 250 -0.48 2.15 3.62
CA THR A 250 -0.63 1.42 4.88
C THR A 250 0.64 1.60 5.70
N ILE A 251 0.52 2.23 6.87
CA ILE A 251 1.60 2.21 7.87
C ILE A 251 1.50 0.92 8.68
N THR A 252 2.62 0.19 8.82
CA THR A 252 2.66 -1.07 9.57
C THR A 252 3.56 -0.98 10.81
N ASN A 253 3.62 -2.08 11.57
CA ASN A 253 4.28 -2.13 12.87
C ASN A 253 5.78 -1.76 12.82
N GLY A 254 6.21 -0.89 13.74
CA GLY A 254 7.59 -0.43 13.88
C GLY A 254 7.93 0.82 13.07
N ALA A 255 6.94 1.43 12.40
CA ALA A 255 7.15 2.64 11.62
C ALA A 255 7.30 3.89 12.52
N VAL A 256 8.26 4.77 12.19
CA VAL A 256 8.50 6.03 12.92
C VAL A 256 8.82 7.16 11.94
N ASN A 257 8.26 8.35 12.18
CA ASN A 257 8.54 9.55 11.37
C ASN A 257 8.22 9.34 9.87
N ILE A 258 6.93 9.11 9.59
CA ILE A 258 6.42 8.91 8.23
C ILE A 258 5.60 10.13 7.83
N THR A 259 5.92 10.72 6.68
CA THR A 259 5.13 11.80 6.08
C THR A 259 4.56 11.35 4.75
N PHE A 260 3.25 11.49 4.58
CA PHE A 260 2.55 11.26 3.32
C PHE A 260 1.79 12.52 2.93
N ARG A 261 2.14 13.15 1.81
CA ARG A 261 1.54 14.42 1.40
C ARG A 261 1.34 14.58 -0.09
N ASP A 262 0.49 15.54 -0.49
CA ASP A 262 0.35 15.98 -1.89
C ASP A 262 0.11 14.84 -2.90
N ALA A 263 -0.60 13.78 -2.51
CA ALA A 263 -0.80 12.58 -3.33
C ALA A 263 -2.24 12.46 -3.82
N TYR A 264 -2.43 12.15 -5.09
CA TYR A 264 -3.75 11.91 -5.63
C TYR A 264 -4.20 10.46 -5.39
N CYS A 265 -5.01 10.22 -4.37
CA CYS A 265 -5.66 8.92 -4.16
C CYS A 265 -7.09 8.98 -4.72
N LYS A 266 -7.50 8.02 -5.56
CA LYS A 266 -8.87 7.94 -6.11
C LYS A 266 -9.43 6.53 -5.99
N GLY A 267 -10.64 6.42 -5.43
CA GLY A 267 -11.31 5.14 -5.18
C GLY A 267 -10.76 4.35 -4.00
N SER A 268 -9.61 4.76 -3.47
CA SER A 268 -8.83 4.15 -2.40
C SER A 268 -9.53 4.18 -1.05
N HIS A 269 -9.37 3.17 -0.18
CA HIS A 269 -9.71 3.23 1.25
C HIS A 269 -8.94 4.28 2.10
N GLY A 270 -8.25 5.23 1.45
CA GLY A 270 -7.64 6.38 2.06
C GLY A 270 -6.30 6.09 2.71
N LEU A 271 -5.94 6.97 3.65
CA LEU A 271 -4.68 6.96 4.38
C LEU A 271 -4.86 6.05 5.61
N SER A 272 -4.39 4.82 5.52
CA SER A 272 -4.61 3.81 6.54
C SER A 272 -3.39 3.62 7.44
N THR A 273 -3.61 3.60 8.75
CA THR A 273 -2.63 3.16 9.75
C THR A 273 -3.13 1.86 10.36
N THR A 274 -2.40 0.75 10.19
CA THR A 274 -2.75 -0.55 10.79
C THR A 274 -1.67 -0.92 11.79
N ILE A 275 -1.78 -0.43 13.02
CA ILE A 275 -0.77 -0.60 14.07
C ILE A 275 -1.46 -1.14 15.32
N ALA A 276 -1.88 -2.38 15.23
CA ALA A 276 -2.15 -3.21 16.38
C ALA A 276 -1.67 -4.61 16.03
N GLY A 277 -0.96 -5.26 16.92
CA GLY A 277 -0.57 -6.64 16.66
C GLY A 277 -1.74 -7.56 16.93
N ASN A 278 -1.90 -8.54 16.06
CA ASN A 278 -2.72 -9.71 16.38
C ASN A 278 -1.93 -10.53 17.42
N LYS A 279 -2.22 -10.30 18.71
CA LYS A 279 -1.59 -10.94 19.89
C LYS A 279 -0.16 -10.50 20.23
N THR A 280 0.49 -9.65 19.44
CA THR A 280 1.83 -9.11 19.70
C THR A 280 1.80 -7.60 19.90
N PHE A 281 2.75 -7.04 20.66
CA PHE A 281 2.81 -5.59 20.83
C PHE A 281 3.19 -4.91 19.50
N ALA A 282 2.39 -3.95 19.06
CA ALA A 282 2.70 -3.13 17.90
C ALA A 282 2.90 -1.66 18.28
N MET A 283 3.85 -0.98 17.66
CA MET A 283 4.10 0.43 17.90
C MET A 283 4.33 1.22 16.62
N GLY A 284 3.98 2.49 16.67
CA GLY A 284 4.41 3.45 15.68
C GLY A 284 4.15 4.87 16.15
N GLU A 285 4.97 5.80 15.66
CA GLU A 285 4.87 7.18 16.13
C GLU A 285 5.29 8.22 15.09
N ASN A 286 4.77 9.43 15.28
CA ASN A 286 5.11 10.60 14.49
C ASN A 286 4.75 10.42 13.00
N PHE A 287 3.45 10.41 12.71
CA PHE A 287 2.95 10.34 11.35
C PHE A 287 2.27 11.65 10.95
N LEU A 288 2.59 12.13 9.76
CA LEU A 288 1.97 13.29 9.16
C LEU A 288 1.32 12.92 7.83
N PHE A 289 0.02 13.14 7.74
CA PHE A 289 -0.76 12.99 6.54
C PHE A 289 -1.31 14.36 6.13
N GLU A 290 -0.90 14.87 4.97
CA GLU A 290 -1.30 16.19 4.47
C GLU A 290 -1.69 16.12 3.00
N ASN A 291 -2.98 16.02 2.69
CA ASN A 291 -3.38 15.60 1.35
C ASN A 291 -4.55 16.37 0.72
N LYS A 292 -4.36 16.80 -0.54
CA LYS A 292 -5.42 17.33 -1.41
C LYS A 292 -5.76 16.32 -2.52
N SER A 293 -6.62 15.33 -2.27
CA SER A 293 -7.27 14.49 -3.31
C SER A 293 -8.10 13.35 -2.70
N GLY A 294 -9.24 13.00 -3.35
CA GLY A 294 -10.42 12.43 -2.70
C GLY A 294 -10.77 10.92 -2.74
N LEU A 295 -12.08 10.69 -2.67
CA LEU A 295 -12.89 9.51 -2.36
C LEU A 295 -12.81 8.86 -0.96
N TYR A 296 -11.69 8.86 -0.21
CA TYR A 296 -11.69 8.54 1.24
C TYR A 296 -10.71 9.42 2.01
N GLY A 297 -11.08 9.85 3.22
CA GLY A 297 -10.30 10.80 4.02
C GLY A 297 -9.14 10.13 4.76
N THR A 298 -9.44 9.37 5.81
CA THR A 298 -8.46 8.81 6.75
C THR A 298 -9.03 7.58 7.46
N ARG A 299 -8.20 6.57 7.75
CA ARG A 299 -8.62 5.38 8.47
C ARG A 299 -7.54 4.90 9.44
N PHE A 300 -7.90 4.68 10.70
CA PHE A 300 -7.04 3.97 11.65
C PHE A 300 -7.67 2.62 11.97
N LYS A 301 -6.86 1.55 11.93
CA LYS A 301 -7.29 0.18 12.24
C LYS A 301 -6.43 -0.42 13.34
N SER A 302 -7.09 -1.10 14.25
CA SER A 302 -6.48 -1.93 15.29
C SER A 302 -7.24 -3.24 15.47
N PHE A 303 -6.57 -4.29 15.93
CA PHE A 303 -7.23 -5.50 16.39
C PHE A 303 -7.83 -5.27 17.79
N THR A 304 -9.08 -5.68 17.95
CA THR A 304 -9.74 -5.81 19.25
C THR A 304 -8.86 -6.59 20.23
N GLY A 305 -8.57 -5.99 21.39
CA GLY A 305 -7.73 -6.60 22.43
C GLY A 305 -6.26 -6.79 22.06
N GLY A 306 -5.81 -6.31 20.89
CA GLY A 306 -4.41 -6.34 20.48
C GLY A 306 -3.57 -5.32 21.25
N PRO A 307 -2.45 -5.71 21.87
CA PRO A 307 -1.61 -4.76 22.58
C PRO A 307 -0.84 -3.87 21.60
N GLY A 308 -0.78 -2.57 21.86
CA GLY A 308 -0.01 -1.66 21.03
C GLY A 308 -0.13 -0.19 21.41
N LEU A 309 0.69 0.64 20.77
CA LEU A 309 0.70 2.09 20.95
C LEU A 309 0.99 2.79 19.61
N THR A 310 0.00 3.54 19.13
CA THR A 310 0.21 4.55 18.11
C THR A 310 0.08 5.92 18.73
N ARG A 311 1.04 6.82 18.48
CA ARG A 311 1.00 8.18 19.04
C ARG A 311 1.55 9.23 18.09
N ASN A 312 1.16 10.48 18.33
CA ASN A 312 1.60 11.63 17.54
C ASN A 312 1.27 11.43 16.05
N VAL A 313 -0.01 11.22 15.75
CA VAL A 313 -0.51 11.12 14.38
C VAL A 313 -1.30 12.37 14.04
N THR A 314 -0.91 13.05 12.98
CA THR A 314 -1.56 14.25 12.49
C THR A 314 -2.10 14.01 11.09
N TYR A 315 -3.41 14.16 10.93
CA TYR A 315 -4.04 14.33 9.63
C TYR A 315 -4.44 15.79 9.49
N ARG A 316 -3.92 16.48 8.47
CA ARG A 316 -4.23 17.89 8.25
C ARG A 316 -4.48 18.25 6.79
N ASN A 317 -5.31 19.27 6.55
CA ASN A 317 -5.59 19.79 5.22
C ASN A 317 -6.13 18.71 4.26
N ILE A 318 -6.97 17.81 4.77
CA ILE A 318 -7.51 16.68 4.00
C ILE A 318 -8.74 17.12 3.20
N GLN A 319 -8.67 16.99 1.88
CA GLN A 319 -9.80 17.22 0.98
C GLN A 319 -10.40 15.91 0.50
N PHE A 320 -11.71 15.74 0.65
CA PHE A 320 -12.43 14.55 0.23
C PHE A 320 -13.61 14.91 -0.68
N VAL A 321 -14.03 13.98 -1.54
CA VAL A 321 -15.12 14.18 -2.51
C VAL A 321 -15.87 12.86 -2.63
N ASP A 322 -17.18 12.87 -2.40
CA ASP A 322 -18.06 11.70 -2.44
C ASP A 322 -17.59 10.56 -1.54
N THR A 323 -17.15 10.89 -0.32
CA THR A 323 -16.60 9.92 0.63
C THR A 323 -17.66 9.37 1.56
N ILE A 324 -17.68 8.04 1.73
CA ILE A 324 -18.62 7.35 2.63
C ILE A 324 -18.21 7.51 4.10
N PHE A 325 -16.93 7.31 4.43
CA PHE A 325 -16.38 7.47 5.79
C PHE A 325 -15.09 8.32 5.78
N PRO A 326 -15.17 9.65 5.94
CA PRO A 326 -14.01 10.54 5.91
C PRO A 326 -13.02 10.34 7.07
N ILE A 327 -13.50 10.07 8.28
CA ILE A 327 -12.67 9.78 9.46
C ILE A 327 -13.24 8.54 10.16
N TYR A 328 -12.49 7.44 10.15
CA TYR A 328 -12.80 6.24 10.93
C TYR A 328 -11.61 5.89 11.82
N VAL A 329 -11.79 5.89 13.14
CA VAL A 329 -10.71 5.71 14.11
C VAL A 329 -11.08 4.68 15.16
N THR A 330 -10.20 3.70 15.35
CA THR A 330 -10.39 2.67 16.38
C THR A 330 -9.55 2.83 17.66
N GLN A 331 -8.56 3.74 17.76
CA GLN A 331 -7.74 3.98 19.00
C GLN A 331 -7.13 5.41 19.13
N ASN A 332 -5.91 5.55 19.69
CA ASN A 332 -5.47 6.68 20.56
C ASN A 332 -4.60 7.77 19.89
N HIS A 333 -4.57 9.00 20.45
CA HIS A 333 -3.60 10.10 20.19
C HIS A 333 -3.54 10.63 18.74
N PHE A 334 -4.71 11.06 18.23
CA PHE A 334 -4.84 11.65 16.89
C PHE A 334 -5.15 13.15 16.92
N LEU A 335 -4.56 13.89 15.98
CA LEU A 335 -4.97 15.25 15.65
C LEU A 335 -5.55 15.26 14.23
N PHE A 336 -6.82 15.65 14.09
CA PHE A 336 -7.48 15.91 12.80
C PHE A 336 -7.69 17.40 12.64
N LYS A 337 -7.20 18.00 11.56
CA LYS A 337 -7.28 19.46 11.36
C LYS A 337 -7.61 19.83 9.92
N ASN A 338 -8.55 20.75 9.71
CA ASN A 338 -8.88 21.30 8.39
C ASN A 338 -9.32 20.21 7.39
N PHE A 339 -10.48 19.60 7.65
CA PHE A 339 -11.10 18.63 6.75
C PHE A 339 -12.24 19.32 5.99
N SER A 340 -12.33 19.11 4.68
CA SER A 340 -13.36 19.73 3.84
C SER A 340 -13.70 18.83 2.66
N GLY A 341 -14.98 18.72 2.30
CA GLY A 341 -15.40 17.84 1.21
C GLY A 341 -16.89 17.57 1.16
N THR A 342 -17.30 16.67 0.26
CA THR A 342 -18.67 16.17 0.14
C THR A 342 -18.76 14.69 0.54
N ILE A 343 -19.89 14.31 1.14
CA ILE A 343 -20.24 12.93 1.50
C ILE A 343 -21.11 12.35 0.38
N ARG A 344 -21.01 11.04 0.15
CA ARG A 344 -21.93 10.33 -0.77
C ARG A 344 -23.04 9.64 0.02
N ASP A 345 -24.24 10.20 -0.08
CA ASP A 345 -25.43 9.75 0.66
C ASP A 345 -26.28 8.68 -0.08
N ILE A 346 -25.88 8.27 -1.29
CA ILE A 346 -26.66 7.35 -2.15
C ILE A 346 -25.69 6.49 -2.99
N GLY A 347 -25.78 5.17 -2.87
CA GLY A 347 -24.97 4.21 -3.63
C GLY A 347 -24.73 2.92 -2.85
N PRO A 348 -24.36 1.81 -3.51
CA PRO A 348 -24.26 0.52 -2.82
C PRO A 348 -23.23 0.65 -1.69
N ASN A 349 -23.57 0.08 -0.53
CA ASN A 349 -22.67 -0.16 0.59
C ASN A 349 -21.26 -0.52 0.07
N GLU A 350 -20.19 -0.09 0.74
CA GLU A 350 -18.75 -0.26 0.42
C GLU A 350 -18.33 -1.67 -0.10
N GLY A 351 -19.20 -2.67 -0.10
CA GLY A 351 -18.98 -4.03 -0.55
C GLY A 351 -18.20 -4.85 0.48
N SER A 352 -17.53 -4.18 1.40
CA SER A 352 -16.85 -4.72 2.58
C SER A 352 -17.84 -5.25 3.64
N CYS A 353 -19.10 -4.82 3.65
CA CYS A 353 -20.12 -5.33 4.55
C CYS A 353 -20.56 -6.72 4.08
N ILE A 354 -19.95 -7.74 4.67
CA ILE A 354 -20.15 -9.15 4.32
C ILE A 354 -20.78 -9.97 5.47
N SER A 355 -21.18 -9.30 6.55
CA SER A 355 -21.85 -9.86 7.72
C SER A 355 -23.01 -8.94 8.11
N ASP A 356 -24.04 -9.49 8.74
CA ASP A 356 -25.07 -8.70 9.42
C ASP A 356 -25.00 -9.01 10.92
N PRO A 357 -24.55 -8.06 11.76
CA PRO A 357 -24.06 -6.73 11.41
C PRO A 357 -22.68 -6.74 10.68
N CYS A 358 -22.39 -5.72 9.88
CA CYS A 358 -21.10 -5.56 9.16
C CYS A 358 -19.88 -5.60 10.10
N TRP A 359 -18.68 -5.95 9.62
CA TRP A 359 -17.48 -5.97 10.49
C TRP A 359 -17.01 -4.58 10.97
N PHE A 360 -17.42 -3.51 10.30
CA PHE A 360 -17.28 -2.10 10.70
C PHE A 360 -18.63 -1.52 11.12
N PHE A 361 -19.60 -2.39 11.44
CA PHE A 361 -20.89 -1.94 11.93
C PHE A 361 -20.69 -1.22 13.25
N VAL A 362 -20.97 0.07 13.20
CA VAL A 362 -21.18 0.89 14.38
C VAL A 362 -22.69 1.04 14.52
N ALA A 363 -23.23 0.67 15.68
CA ALA A 363 -24.67 0.75 15.90
C ALA A 363 -25.18 2.18 15.63
N ASN A 364 -26.34 2.28 14.98
CA ASN A 364 -27.04 3.54 14.65
C ASN A 364 -26.41 4.42 13.55
N VAL A 365 -25.34 4.00 12.87
CA VAL A 365 -24.80 4.79 11.73
C VAL A 365 -25.78 4.81 10.56
N THR A 366 -25.93 5.97 9.95
CA THR A 366 -26.86 6.27 8.85
C THR A 366 -26.18 6.30 7.48
N GLY A 367 -24.84 6.26 7.44
CA GLY A 367 -24.02 6.41 6.24
C GLY A 367 -23.71 7.87 5.87
N ARG A 368 -24.12 8.84 6.70
CA ARG A 368 -23.91 10.28 6.50
C ARG A 368 -22.80 10.85 7.40
N GLU A 369 -22.10 9.98 8.10
CA GLU A 369 -21.16 10.36 9.14
C GLU A 369 -19.81 10.76 8.56
N VAL A 370 -19.37 11.99 8.84
CA VAL A 370 -18.01 12.44 8.46
C VAL A 370 -16.96 11.88 9.41
N VAL A 371 -17.34 11.71 10.68
CA VAL A 371 -16.50 11.18 11.74
C VAL A 371 -17.20 9.97 12.32
N ILE A 372 -16.46 8.89 12.52
CA ILE A 372 -16.87 7.72 13.28
C ILE A 372 -15.74 7.38 14.25
N LEU A 373 -16.05 7.46 15.53
CA LEU A 373 -15.17 7.05 16.63
C LEU A 373 -15.71 5.75 17.22
N ASP A 374 -15.05 4.63 16.87
CA ASP A 374 -15.37 3.29 17.34
C ASP A 374 -14.24 2.81 18.27
N LEU A 375 -14.27 3.32 19.50
CA LEU A 375 -13.13 3.30 20.41
C LEU A 375 -13.38 2.35 21.57
N TYR A 376 -12.34 1.64 22.03
CA TYR A 376 -12.45 0.86 23.26
C TYR A 376 -12.41 1.77 24.49
N PRO A 377 -13.23 1.51 25.53
CA PRO A 377 -13.26 2.32 26.75
C PRO A 377 -11.86 2.52 27.35
N GLY A 378 -11.51 3.78 27.65
CA GLY A 378 -10.24 4.14 28.28
C GLY A 378 -9.00 3.95 27.40
N THR A 379 -9.16 3.57 26.13
CA THR A 379 -8.02 3.45 25.22
C THR A 379 -7.69 4.81 24.63
N ALA A 380 -8.65 5.51 24.02
CA ALA A 380 -8.39 6.77 23.34
C ALA A 380 -8.21 7.95 24.31
N THR A 381 -7.03 8.56 24.28
CA THR A 381 -6.71 9.78 25.02
C THR A 381 -6.14 10.83 24.07
N ASN A 382 -6.40 12.11 24.35
CA ASN A 382 -5.86 13.27 23.61
C ASN A 382 -6.15 13.23 22.09
N VAL A 383 -7.31 12.70 21.71
CA VAL A 383 -7.86 12.88 20.36
C VAL A 383 -8.37 14.32 20.26
N ARG A 384 -7.97 15.05 19.22
CA ARG A 384 -8.41 16.42 18.96
C ARG A 384 -8.83 16.60 17.51
N MET A 385 -9.92 17.29 17.30
CA MET A 385 -10.42 17.66 15.98
C MET A 385 -10.64 19.16 15.89
N LYS A 386 -10.22 19.77 14.77
CA LYS A 386 -10.36 21.20 14.50
C LYS A 386 -10.82 21.44 13.07
N ASN A 387 -11.85 22.27 12.88
CA ASN A 387 -12.41 22.63 11.57
C ASN A 387 -12.82 21.40 10.74
N ILE A 388 -13.85 20.67 11.20
CA ILE A 388 -14.47 19.53 10.51
C ILE A 388 -15.91 19.92 10.13
N VAL A 389 -16.49 19.32 9.07
CA VAL A 389 -17.77 19.75 8.49
C VAL A 389 -19.02 19.20 9.21
N ASP A 390 -19.16 17.89 9.42
CA ASP A 390 -20.26 17.25 10.18
C ASP A 390 -19.71 16.16 11.11
N VAL A 391 -20.50 15.61 12.06
CA VAL A 391 -20.04 14.57 13.00
C VAL A 391 -21.18 13.62 13.41
N MET A 392 -20.84 12.35 13.63
CA MET A 392 -21.57 11.44 14.52
C MET A 392 -20.56 10.69 15.38
N CYS A 393 -20.84 10.44 16.65
CA CYS A 393 -19.88 9.80 17.53
C CYS A 393 -20.60 8.99 18.62
N SER A 394 -20.03 7.85 19.01
CA SER A 394 -20.46 7.11 20.21
C SER A 394 -19.76 7.71 21.43
N THR A 395 -20.50 8.38 22.31
CA THR A 395 -19.98 9.16 23.46
C THR A 395 -19.34 8.33 24.57
N VAL A 396 -19.40 7.00 24.51
CA VAL A 396 -19.19 6.17 25.71
C VAL A 396 -17.70 6.09 26.11
N ASP A 397 -16.77 6.35 25.19
CA ASP A 397 -15.39 5.89 25.34
C ASP A 397 -14.30 6.97 25.22
N VAL A 398 -14.67 8.24 25.03
CA VAL A 398 -13.71 9.36 25.01
C VAL A 398 -13.70 10.12 26.33
N THR A 399 -12.53 10.21 26.95
CA THR A 399 -12.36 10.75 28.31
C THR A 399 -11.97 12.24 28.36
N ASN A 400 -11.80 12.91 27.21
CA ASN A 400 -11.37 14.30 27.10
C ASN A 400 -12.22 15.12 26.11
N ASP A 401 -12.17 16.45 26.21
CA ASP A 401 -12.72 17.35 25.19
C ASP A 401 -12.00 17.13 23.85
N ILE A 402 -12.73 16.65 22.84
CA ILE A 402 -12.22 16.30 21.50
C ILE A 402 -12.26 17.46 20.50
N GLY A 403 -12.76 18.62 20.91
CA GLY A 403 -12.85 19.81 20.06
C GLY A 403 -14.22 20.06 19.44
N PHE A 404 -15.20 19.19 19.69
CA PHE A 404 -16.59 19.39 19.28
C PHE A 404 -17.55 18.64 20.20
N ILE A 405 -18.83 19.01 20.15
CA ILE A 405 -19.90 18.33 20.88
C ILE A 405 -20.24 17.04 20.14
N CYS A 406 -20.07 15.92 20.83
CA CYS A 406 -20.42 14.59 20.33
C CYS A 406 -21.95 14.46 20.26
N GLN A 407 -22.52 14.67 19.07
CA GLN A 407 -23.96 14.59 18.79
C GLN A 407 -24.18 14.12 17.34
N ASP A 408 -25.41 13.73 17.02
CA ASP A 408 -25.82 13.52 15.64
C ASP A 408 -26.13 14.87 14.98
N GLY A 409 -25.45 15.19 13.88
CA GLY A 409 -25.74 16.36 13.04
C GLY A 409 -24.57 17.32 12.86
N ALA A 410 -24.88 18.61 12.75
CA ALA A 410 -23.90 19.64 12.41
C ALA A 410 -22.75 19.71 13.41
N PHE A 411 -21.53 19.98 12.92
CA PHE A 411 -20.36 20.21 13.75
C PHE A 411 -20.56 21.42 14.68
N ILE A 412 -20.52 21.19 15.99
CA ILE A 412 -20.53 22.25 17.01
C ILE A 412 -19.21 22.24 17.77
N CYS A 413 -18.42 23.30 17.60
CA CYS A 413 -17.10 23.43 18.21
C CYS A 413 -17.16 23.58 19.74
N THR A 414 -16.24 22.94 20.46
CA THR A 414 -15.95 23.20 21.89
C THR A 414 -14.71 24.08 22.04
N LYS A 415 -14.33 24.43 23.29
CA LYS A 415 -13.11 25.21 23.55
C LYS A 415 -11.83 24.55 23.03
N ALA A 416 -11.74 23.22 23.03
CA ALA A 416 -10.57 22.53 22.47
C ALA A 416 -10.49 22.58 20.93
N GLY A 417 -11.62 22.85 20.25
CA GLY A 417 -11.74 22.90 18.80
C GLY A 417 -11.46 24.26 18.19
N ILE A 418 -11.56 25.32 19.01
CA ILE A 418 -11.02 26.66 18.74
C ILE A 418 -9.50 26.57 18.76
#